data_AF-A0A2G3JGS1-F1
#
_entry.id   AF-A0A2G3JGS1-F1
#
_cell.length_a   1.000
_cell.length_b   1.000
_cell.length_c   1.000
_cell.angle_alpha   90.00
_cell.angle_beta   90.00
_cell.angle_gamma   90.00
#
_symmetry.space_group_name_H-M   'P 1'
#
loop_
_entity.id
_entity.type
_entity.pdbx_description
1 polymer ?
#
loop_
_entity_poly.entity_id
_entity_poly.type
_entity_poly.pdbx_seq_one_letter_code
_entity_poly.pdbx_strand_id
1 'polypeptide(L)' 'MLENSMSDELSGEQKSLPICPDCKRPLDVVAACGSISYFCDHCNLLKSSKRVREANPELFKEAE' A
#
# COMPACT_ATOMS: atom_id res chain seq x y z
N MET A 1 -17.89 16.08 -35.10
CA MET A 1 -18.90 15.13 -34.58
C MET A 1 -18.19 13.81 -34.42
N LEU A 2 -17.81 13.31 -33.25
CA LEU A 2 -18.12 13.62 -31.88
C LEU A 2 -16.82 13.33 -31.09
N GLU A 3 -16.45 14.22 -30.17
CA GLU A 3 -15.29 14.07 -29.30
C GLU A 3 -15.53 12.89 -28.34
N ASN A 4 -14.68 11.87 -28.40
CA ASN A 4 -14.71 10.78 -27.42
C ASN A 4 -13.61 11.03 -26.38
N SER A 5 -13.90 11.95 -25.48
CA SER A 5 -13.20 12.15 -24.22
C SER A 5 -13.47 10.95 -23.31
N MET A 6 -12.56 9.99 -23.27
CA MET A 6 -12.49 9.01 -22.18
C MET A 6 -11.55 9.58 -21.11
N SER A 7 -12.11 10.43 -20.26
CA SER A 7 -11.49 10.83 -19.00
C SER A 7 -11.92 9.82 -17.95
N ASP A 8 -11.26 8.65 -17.95
CA ASP A 8 -11.50 7.60 -16.97
C ASP A 8 -11.22 8.17 -15.56
N GLU A 9 -12.25 8.07 -14.73
CA GLU A 9 -12.36 8.64 -13.40
C GLU A 9 -11.15 8.26 -12.53
N LEU A 10 -10.46 9.29 -12.04
CA LEU A 10 -9.60 9.20 -10.86
C LEU A 10 -10.51 8.93 -9.64
N SER A 11 -10.91 7.67 -9.49
CA SER A 11 -11.45 7.16 -8.24
C SER A 11 -10.30 7.10 -7.23
N GLY A 12 -10.13 8.18 -6.48
CA GLY A 12 -9.18 8.27 -5.39
C GLY A 12 -9.54 7.28 -4.28
N GLU A 13 -9.00 6.07 -4.36
CA GLU A 13 -8.88 5.18 -3.22
C GLU A 13 -8.00 5.89 -2.18
N GLN A 14 -8.65 6.49 -1.17
CA GLN A 14 -7.99 7.00 0.03
C GLN A 14 -7.48 5.81 0.84
N LYS A 15 -6.48 5.09 0.31
CA LYS A 15 -5.94 3.88 0.88
C LYS A 15 -4.93 4.25 1.96
N SER A 16 -5.31 4.06 3.20
CA SER A 16 -4.43 4.25 4.36
C SER A 16 -3.17 3.39 4.20
N LEU A 17 -2.00 4.04 4.28
CA LEU A 17 -0.70 3.36 4.13
C LEU A 17 -0.32 2.61 5.41
N PRO A 18 0.28 1.41 5.30
CA PRO A 18 0.73 0.68 6.46
C PRO A 18 1.89 1.36 7.15
N ILE A 19 1.93 1.21 8.48
CA ILE A 19 2.95 1.80 9.34
C ILE A 19 4.03 0.78 9.66
N CYS A 20 5.27 1.25 9.72
CA CYS A 20 6.43 0.46 10.10
C CYS A 20 6.33 0.00 11.57
N PRO A 21 6.46 -1.31 11.86
CA PRO A 21 6.39 -1.79 13.24
C PRO A 21 7.49 -1.22 14.13
N ASP A 22 8.68 -0.94 13.56
CA ASP A 22 9.88 -0.49 14.29
C ASP A 22 9.90 1.04 14.51
N CYS A 23 9.72 1.83 13.46
CA CYS A 23 9.89 3.30 13.52
C CYS A 23 8.57 4.08 13.49
N LYS A 24 7.43 3.39 13.40
CA LYS A 24 6.08 3.98 13.37
C LYS A 24 5.85 5.02 12.26
N ARG A 25 6.61 4.94 11.16
CA ARG A 25 6.43 5.77 9.97
C ARG A 25 5.69 5.03 8.85
N PRO A 26 4.99 5.75 7.95
CA PRO A 26 4.37 5.13 6.79
C PRO A 26 5.39 4.37 5.93
N LEU A 27 4.97 3.23 5.43
CA LEU A 27 5.71 2.36 4.52
C LEU A 27 5.20 2.57 3.10
N ASP A 28 6.13 2.49 2.14
CA ASP A 28 5.79 2.45 0.73
C ASP A 28 5.38 1.04 0.32
N VAL A 29 4.32 0.95 -0.47
CA VAL A 29 3.82 -0.30 -1.02
C VAL A 29 4.52 -0.55 -2.36
N VAL A 30 5.36 -1.58 -2.40
CA VAL A 30 6.12 -1.96 -3.59
C VAL A 30 5.52 -3.24 -4.15
N ALA A 31 4.81 -3.12 -5.27
CA ALA A 31 4.29 -4.27 -6.01
C ALA A 31 5.30 -4.69 -7.10
N ALA A 32 5.76 -5.93 -7.06
CA ALA A 32 6.69 -6.49 -8.05
C ALA A 32 6.35 -7.94 -8.37
N CYS A 33 6.35 -8.31 -9.67
CA CYS A 33 6.18 -9.69 -10.16
C CYS A 33 5.01 -10.47 -9.51
N GLY A 34 3.87 -9.80 -9.26
CA GLY A 34 2.69 -10.42 -8.66
C GLY A 34 2.69 -10.53 -7.13
N SER A 35 3.68 -9.95 -6.44
CA SER A 35 3.75 -9.89 -4.98
C SER A 35 3.80 -8.45 -4.48
N ILE A 36 3.22 -8.21 -3.31
CA ILE A 36 3.28 -6.92 -2.63
C ILE A 36 4.28 -7.01 -1.47
N SER A 37 5.24 -6.08 -1.47
CA SER A 37 6.22 -5.86 -0.41
C SER A 37 6.06 -4.46 0.18
N TYR A 38 6.57 -4.25 1.39
CA TYR A 38 6.54 -2.93 2.02
C TYR A 38 7.97 -2.45 2.26
N PHE A 39 8.26 -1.22 1.88
CA PHE A 39 9.56 -0.60 2.05
C PHE A 39 9.49 0.54 3.06
N CYS A 40 10.43 0.59 4.00
CA CYS A 40 10.56 1.70 4.92
C CYS A 40 11.70 2.60 4.46
N ASP A 41 11.39 3.79 3.94
CA ASP A 41 12.40 4.79 3.56
C ASP A 41 13.27 5.21 4.76
N HIS A 42 12.64 5.43 5.92
CA HIS A 42 13.38 5.87 7.10
C HIS A 42 14.38 4.84 7.64
N CYS A 43 14.01 3.56 7.61
CA CYS A 43 14.94 2.48 7.99
C CYS A 43 15.79 2.02 6.81
N ASN A 44 15.46 2.44 5.59
CA ASN A 44 15.99 1.93 4.32
C ASN A 44 15.96 0.39 4.24
N LEU A 45 14.86 -0.22 4.71
CA LEU A 45 14.71 -1.67 4.86
C LEU A 45 13.36 -2.16 4.34
N LEU A 46 13.40 -3.30 3.65
CA LEU A 46 12.20 -4.05 3.27
C LEU A 46 11.58 -4.73 4.50
N LYS A 47 10.26 -4.57 4.65
CA LYS A 47 9.45 -5.19 5.71
C LYS A 47 8.58 -6.28 5.10
N SER A 48 8.65 -7.47 5.70
CA SER A 48 7.85 -8.61 5.26
C SER A 48 6.36 -8.31 5.42
N SER A 49 5.56 -8.66 4.41
CA SER A 49 4.11 -8.45 4.41
C SER A 49 3.44 -8.96 5.68
N LYS A 50 3.77 -10.17 6.13
CA LYS A 50 3.24 -10.75 7.38
C LYS A 50 3.38 -9.82 8.59
N ARG A 51 4.59 -9.32 8.87
CA ARG A 51 4.85 -8.44 10.03
C ARG A 51 4.09 -7.13 9.93
N VAL A 52 3.98 -6.58 8.72
CA VAL A 52 3.23 -5.35 8.47
C VAL A 52 1.73 -5.58 8.70
N ARG A 53 1.19 -6.73 8.30
CA ARG A 53 -0.21 -7.10 8.56
C ARG A 53 -0.51 -7.29 10.05
N GLU A 54 0.38 -7.97 10.78
CA GLU A 54 0.26 -8.15 12.23
C GLU A 54 0.30 -6.82 12.99
N ALA A 55 1.09 -5.85 12.52
CA ALA A 55 1.22 -4.52 13.13
C ALA A 55 0.14 -3.51 12.71
N ASN A 56 -0.55 -3.74 11.59
CA ASN A 56 -1.59 -2.85 11.05
C ASN A 56 -2.87 -3.63 10.74
N PRO A 57 -3.48 -4.30 11.73
CA PRO A 57 -4.58 -5.23 11.50
C PRO A 57 -5.76 -4.58 10.79
N GLU A 58 -6.03 -3.28 11.03
CA GLU A 58 -7.13 -2.54 10.39
C GLU A 58 -7.02 -2.39 8.88
N LEU A 59 -5.80 -2.40 8.33
CA LEU A 59 -5.57 -2.23 6.89
C LEU A 59 -5.74 -3.53 6.08
N PHE A 60 -5.83 -4.67 6.77
CA PHE A 60 -5.85 -5.99 6.16
C PHE A 60 -7.03 -6.84 6.59
N LYS A 61 -8.10 -6.22 7.13
CA LYS A 61 -9.31 -6.91 7.59
C LYS A 61 -10.15 -7.53 6.48
N GLU A 62 -9.83 -7.28 5.22
CA GLU A 62 -10.59 -7.76 4.08
C GLU A 62 -9.78 -8.79 3.30
N ALA A 63 -9.89 -10.06 3.72
CA ALA A 63 -9.66 -11.26 2.90
C ALA A 63 -9.80 -12.49 3.81
N GLU A 64 -11.03 -12.78 4.23
CA GLU A 64 -11.43 -14.16 4.60
C GLU A 64 -12.42 -14.65 3.55
#